data_AF-A0A4P6H2B3-F1
#
_entry.id   AF-A0A4P6H2B3-F1
#
_cell.length_a   1.000
_cell.length_b   1.000
_cell.length_c   1.000
_cell.angle_alpha   90.00
_cell.angle_beta   90.00
_cell.angle_gamma   90.00
#
_symmetry.space_group_name_H-M   'P 1'
#
loop_
_entity.id
_entity.type
_entity.pdbx_description
1 polymer ?
#
loop_
_entity_poly.entity_id
_entity_poly.type
_entity_poly.pdbx_seq_one_letter_code
_entity_poly.pdbx_strand_id
1 'polypeptide(L)'
;MTNLCLPAKAEVEIVRELDVSRIGYLDEELASSEDGIMLNHIYFDTRGCEAADVELILEEELELLESLEEAGWNTPEASEIIDSHFSDWSELTGFDVGIGGAVLALSAAGATPITSCNGGTIGIEHHSSSVPHILFAGSATMNASAIHQAIEIADLGSVYSGEFGEIYADNVLKFPTFARALIEALMGKD
;
A
#
# COMPACT_ATOMS: atom_id res chain seq x y z
N MET A 1 -5.45 -3.00 30.89
CA MET A 1 -6.01 -2.06 29.90
C MET A 1 -4.81 -1.43 29.22
N THR A 2 -4.26 -2.10 28.23
CA THR A 2 -3.32 -1.50 27.29
C THR A 2 -4.09 -0.36 26.62
N ASN A 3 -3.62 0.87 26.75
CA ASN A 3 -4.08 1.93 25.86
C ASN A 3 -3.64 1.46 24.47
N LEU A 4 -4.61 1.05 23.65
CA LEU A 4 -4.43 0.87 22.21
C LEU A 4 -4.06 2.26 21.66
N CYS A 5 -2.77 2.56 21.67
CA CYS A 5 -2.23 3.70 20.94
C CYS A 5 -2.39 3.30 19.47
N LEU A 6 -2.93 4.18 18.64
CA LEU A 6 -2.96 3.98 17.20
C LEU A 6 -1.88 4.87 16.58
N PRO A 7 -1.36 4.53 15.38
CA PRO A 7 -0.51 5.47 14.66
C PRO A 7 -1.25 6.77 14.37
N ALA A 8 -0.49 7.82 14.07
CA ALA A 8 -1.06 9.13 13.78
C ALA A 8 -2.04 9.06 12.60
N LYS A 9 -3.14 9.80 12.70
CA LYS A 9 -4.09 9.96 11.59
C LYS A 9 -3.71 11.16 10.73
N ALA A 10 -3.91 11.03 9.42
CA ALA A 10 -3.85 12.14 8.49
C ALA A 10 -5.16 12.95 8.52
N GLU A 11 -5.05 14.28 8.47
CA GLU A 11 -6.22 15.17 8.36
C GLU A 11 -6.69 15.25 6.90
N VAL A 12 -7.48 14.26 6.46
CA VAL A 12 -7.99 14.18 5.09
C VAL A 12 -9.46 13.71 5.05
N GLU A 13 -10.21 14.20 4.07
CA GLU A 13 -11.56 13.74 3.79
C GLU A 13 -11.52 12.55 2.81
N ILE A 14 -12.27 11.49 3.14
CA ILE A 14 -12.39 10.30 2.30
C ILE A 14 -13.44 10.58 1.20
N VAL A 15 -12.98 10.78 -0.03
CA VAL A 15 -13.83 10.91 -1.22
C VAL A 15 -13.52 9.79 -2.21
N ARG A 16 -14.51 9.38 -3.01
CA ARG A 16 -14.39 8.30 -4.01
C ARG A 16 -14.89 8.79 -5.36
N GLU A 17 -13.98 9.39 -6.13
CA GLU A 17 -14.25 9.99 -7.44
C GLU A 17 -13.58 9.22 -8.58
N LEU A 18 -12.76 8.22 -8.25
CA LEU A 18 -12.04 7.39 -9.21
C LEU A 18 -12.96 6.33 -9.83
N ASP A 19 -13.11 6.39 -11.15
CA ASP A 19 -13.60 5.25 -11.94
C ASP A 19 -12.39 4.37 -12.32
N VAL A 20 -12.21 3.30 -11.55
CA VAL A 20 -11.06 2.38 -11.67
C VAL A 20 -10.99 1.76 -13.08
N SER A 21 -12.12 1.60 -13.77
CA SER A 21 -12.15 1.02 -15.11
C SER A 21 -11.59 1.94 -16.20
N ARG A 22 -11.32 3.21 -15.86
CA ARG A 22 -10.91 4.27 -16.79
C ARG A 22 -9.51 4.82 -16.53
N ILE A 23 -8.74 4.20 -15.63
CA ILE A 23 -7.38 4.63 -15.32
C ILE A 23 -6.47 4.42 -16.54
N GLY A 24 -5.60 5.40 -16.81
CA GLY A 24 -4.62 5.33 -17.89
C GLY A 24 -3.65 4.17 -17.71
N TYR A 25 -3.15 3.64 -18.82
CA TYR A 25 -2.11 2.62 -18.79
C TYR A 25 -0.76 3.30 -18.77
N LEU A 26 0.17 2.72 -18.02
CA LEU A 26 1.58 3.06 -18.17
C LEU A 26 2.08 2.37 -19.44
N ASP A 27 2.82 3.09 -20.30
CA ASP A 27 3.49 2.42 -21.41
C ASP A 27 4.55 1.44 -20.88
N GLU A 28 4.84 0.38 -21.64
CA GLU A 28 5.78 -0.66 -21.20
C GLU A 28 7.21 -0.14 -20.98
N GLU A 29 7.64 0.86 -21.75
CA GLU A 29 8.99 1.43 -21.70
C GLU A 29 9.18 2.28 -20.43
N LEU A 30 8.16 3.02 -20.02
CA LEU A 30 8.09 3.72 -18.73
C LEU A 30 7.88 2.76 -17.56
N ALA A 31 7.12 1.68 -17.74
CA ALA A 31 6.80 0.73 -16.66
C ALA A 31 7.97 -0.18 -16.29
N SER A 32 8.90 -0.41 -17.22
CA SER A 32 10.13 -1.19 -17.00
C SER A 32 11.37 -0.30 -16.79
N SER A 33 11.20 1.02 -16.62
CA SER A 33 12.32 1.95 -16.48
C SER A 33 13.04 1.75 -15.15
N GLU A 34 14.32 1.35 -15.21
CA GLU A 34 15.22 1.29 -14.04
C GLU A 34 15.60 2.70 -13.54
N ASP A 35 15.42 3.74 -14.37
CA ASP A 35 15.66 5.15 -13.99
C ASP A 35 14.48 5.77 -13.19
N GLY A 36 13.43 4.98 -12.98
CA GLY A 36 12.20 5.37 -12.31
C GLY A 36 11.13 5.94 -13.25
N ILE A 37 9.87 5.83 -12.84
CA ILE A 37 8.79 6.67 -13.39
C ILE A 37 9.04 8.08 -12.84
N MET A 38 8.82 9.15 -13.62
CA MET A 38 9.16 10.57 -13.32
C MET A 38 8.80 11.12 -11.91
N LEU A 39 8.11 10.34 -11.07
CA LEU A 39 7.66 10.64 -9.72
C LEU A 39 8.34 9.78 -8.61
N ASN A 40 9.08 8.71 -8.94
CA ASN A 40 9.75 7.82 -7.98
C ASN A 40 11.07 7.26 -8.54
N HIS A 41 12.21 7.75 -8.05
CA HIS A 41 13.56 7.29 -8.45
C HIS A 41 14.01 5.98 -7.78
N ILE A 42 13.17 5.39 -6.92
CA ILE A 42 13.38 4.10 -6.24
C ILE A 42 12.23 3.16 -6.67
N TYR A 43 11.85 3.21 -7.95
CA TYR A 43 10.82 2.34 -8.48
C TYR A 43 11.33 0.89 -8.51
N PHE A 44 10.56 -0.01 -7.91
CA PHE A 44 10.78 -1.45 -7.98
C PHE A 44 9.60 -2.08 -8.72
N ASP A 45 9.88 -2.80 -9.81
CA ASP A 45 8.84 -3.46 -10.60
C ASP A 45 8.24 -4.62 -9.81
N THR A 46 7.04 -4.41 -9.30
CA THR A 46 6.29 -5.42 -8.53
C THR A 46 5.30 -6.20 -9.39
N ARG A 47 5.23 -5.97 -10.70
CA ARG A 47 4.18 -6.55 -11.56
C ARG A 47 4.22 -8.08 -11.55
N GLY A 48 3.04 -8.70 -11.58
CA GLY A 48 2.90 -10.14 -11.76
C GLY A 48 2.98 -10.97 -10.47
N CYS A 49 2.83 -10.34 -9.30
CA CYS A 49 2.69 -11.06 -8.04
C CYS A 49 1.46 -11.99 -8.07
N GLU A 50 1.60 -13.20 -7.53
CA GLU A 50 0.45 -14.08 -7.35
C GLU A 50 -0.27 -13.77 -6.04
N ALA A 51 -1.60 -13.81 -6.06
CA ALA A 51 -2.41 -13.49 -4.89
C ALA A 51 -2.07 -14.35 -3.65
N ALA A 52 -1.60 -15.58 -3.85
CA ALA A 52 -1.18 -16.47 -2.78
C ALA A 52 0.13 -16.02 -2.11
N ASP A 53 1.08 -15.49 -2.88
CA ASP A 53 2.33 -14.95 -2.33
C ASP A 53 2.04 -13.68 -1.53
N VAL A 54 1.14 -12.82 -2.05
CA VAL A 54 0.70 -11.62 -1.33
C VAL A 54 0.00 -11.95 -0.01
N GLU A 55 -0.75 -13.06 0.06
CA GLU A 55 -1.38 -13.51 1.32
C GLU A 55 -0.33 -13.77 2.41
N LEU A 56 0.79 -14.41 2.08
CA LEU A 56 1.89 -14.69 3.01
C LEU A 56 2.61 -13.41 3.44
N ILE A 57 2.91 -12.52 2.49
CA ILE A 57 3.59 -11.25 2.76
C ILE A 57 2.71 -10.33 3.62
N LEU A 58 1.40 -10.35 3.39
CA LEU A 58 0.44 -9.61 4.21
C LEU A 58 0.39 -10.15 5.64
N GLU A 59 0.56 -11.46 5.86
CA GLU A 59 0.67 -12.02 7.21
C GLU A 59 1.94 -11.51 7.91
N GLU A 60 3.08 -11.47 7.22
CA GLU A 60 4.32 -10.89 7.77
C GLU A 60 4.17 -9.39 8.11
N GLU A 61 3.50 -8.62 7.25
CA GLU A 61 3.22 -7.19 7.52
C GLU A 61 2.31 -7.01 8.74
N LEU A 62 1.30 -7.88 8.91
CA LEU A 62 0.42 -7.84 10.08
C LEU A 62 1.16 -8.20 11.37
N GLU A 63 2.03 -9.20 11.38
CA GLU A 63 2.87 -9.56 12.53
C GLU A 63 3.81 -8.40 12.94
N LEU A 64 4.36 -7.70 11.95
CA LEU A 64 5.14 -6.48 12.20
C LEU A 64 4.27 -5.40 12.84
N LEU A 65 3.08 -5.12 12.30
CA LEU A 65 2.17 -4.12 12.85
C LEU A 65 1.73 -4.44 14.28
N GLU A 66 1.46 -5.70 14.60
CA GLU A 66 1.17 -6.15 15.96
C GLU A 66 2.36 -5.89 16.91
N SER A 67 3.57 -6.22 16.47
CA SER A 67 4.80 -5.97 17.25
C SER A 67 5.01 -4.47 17.52
N LEU A 68 4.69 -3.61 16.56
CA LEU A 68 4.78 -2.16 16.69
C LEU A 68 3.68 -1.58 17.59
N GLU A 69 2.49 -2.17 17.58
CA GLU A 69 1.42 -1.82 18.50
C GLU A 69 1.82 -2.12 19.94
N GLU A 70 2.41 -3.29 20.19
CA GLU A 70 2.89 -3.70 21.51
C GLU A 70 4.04 -2.80 22.02
N ALA A 71 4.96 -2.42 21.13
CA ALA A 71 6.04 -1.48 21.44
C ALA A 71 5.58 -0.02 21.55
N GLY A 72 4.34 0.27 21.14
CA GLY A 72 3.66 1.54 21.36
C GLY A 72 3.97 2.63 20.35
N TRP A 73 4.08 2.30 19.05
CA TRP A 73 4.24 3.18 17.87
C TRP A 73 5.17 4.40 18.02
N ASN A 74 6.14 4.56 17.11
CA ASN A 74 7.03 5.73 17.07
C ASN A 74 7.85 5.94 18.38
N THR A 75 8.09 4.85 19.10
CA THR A 75 9.02 4.77 20.23
C THR A 75 10.40 4.31 19.74
N PRO A 76 11.48 4.54 20.52
CA PRO A 76 12.79 3.96 20.20
C PRO A 76 12.73 2.44 20.02
N GLU A 77 11.93 1.75 20.85
CA GLU A 77 11.69 0.31 20.74
C GLU A 77 11.01 -0.07 19.42
N ALA A 78 10.00 0.70 18.98
CA ALA A 78 9.37 0.50 17.67
C ALA A 78 10.36 0.76 16.52
N SER A 79 11.23 1.76 16.63
CA SER A 79 12.29 2.00 15.64
C SER A 79 13.27 0.83 15.53
N GLU A 80 13.68 0.22 16.65
CA GLU A 80 14.53 -0.98 16.64
C GLU A 80 13.86 -2.17 15.95
N ILE A 81 12.55 -2.34 16.14
CA ILE A 81 11.76 -3.39 15.46
C ILE A 81 11.76 -3.15 13.94
N ILE A 82 11.50 -1.91 13.51
CA ILE A 82 11.49 -1.51 12.10
C ILE A 82 12.87 -1.76 11.47
N ASP A 83 13.94 -1.26 12.09
CA ASP A 83 15.32 -1.42 11.61
C ASP A 83 15.72 -2.90 11.49
N SER A 84 15.31 -3.73 12.46
CA SER A 84 15.59 -5.17 12.44
C SER A 84 14.87 -5.85 11.27
N HIS A 85 13.59 -5.53 11.06
CA HIS A 85 12.79 -6.10 9.98
C HIS A 85 13.37 -5.78 8.59
N PHE A 86 13.82 -4.54 8.37
CA PHE A 86 14.48 -4.15 7.12
C PHE A 86 15.86 -4.78 6.93
N SER A 87 16.55 -5.15 8.01
CA SER A 87 17.89 -5.77 7.92
C SER A 87 17.86 -7.24 7.47
N ASP A 88 16.72 -7.92 7.64
CA ASP A 88 16.56 -9.34 7.33
C ASP A 88 16.23 -9.63 5.85
N TRP A 89 16.18 -8.61 4.98
CA TRP A 89 15.88 -8.72 3.55
C TRP A 89 14.54 -9.44 3.25
N SER A 90 13.47 -9.09 3.96
CA SER A 90 12.10 -9.51 3.61
C SER A 90 11.65 -8.90 2.27
N GLU A 91 10.61 -9.45 1.65
CA GLU A 91 9.99 -8.84 0.45
C GLU A 91 9.37 -7.46 0.73
N LEU A 92 9.20 -7.12 2.00
CA LEU A 92 8.78 -5.79 2.47
C LEU A 92 9.94 -4.78 2.54
N THR A 93 11.20 -5.21 2.31
CA THR A 93 12.41 -4.38 2.55
C THR A 93 12.53 -3.13 1.65
N GLY A 94 11.59 -2.92 0.73
CA GLY A 94 11.50 -1.71 -0.11
C GLY A 94 10.26 -0.84 0.12
N PHE A 95 9.40 -1.17 1.09
CA PHE A 95 8.14 -0.46 1.32
C PHE A 95 8.08 0.19 2.70
N ASP A 96 7.37 1.32 2.77
CA ASP A 96 6.97 1.88 4.04
C ASP A 96 6.10 0.88 4.82
N VAL A 97 6.26 0.84 6.15
CA VAL A 97 5.48 -0.06 7.02
C VAL A 97 3.98 0.20 6.87
N GLY A 98 3.21 -0.87 6.65
CA GLY A 98 1.75 -0.84 6.51
C GLY A 98 1.27 -0.53 5.09
N ILE A 99 2.16 -0.49 4.10
CA ILE A 99 1.86 -0.19 2.69
C ILE A 99 2.19 -1.37 1.77
N GLY A 100 3.18 -2.20 2.12
CA GLY A 100 3.75 -3.20 1.22
C GLY A 100 2.72 -4.21 0.73
N GLY A 101 1.89 -4.75 1.64
CA GLY A 101 0.85 -5.70 1.27
C GLY A 101 -0.17 -5.11 0.29
N ALA A 102 -0.53 -3.83 0.44
CA ALA A 102 -1.47 -3.15 -0.45
C ALA A 102 -0.89 -2.89 -1.84
N VAL A 103 0.40 -2.54 -1.92
CA VAL A 103 1.12 -2.38 -3.19
C VAL A 103 1.14 -3.69 -3.97
N LEU A 104 1.52 -4.78 -3.30
CA LEU A 104 1.60 -6.11 -3.92
C LEU A 104 0.20 -6.65 -4.28
N ALA A 105 -0.82 -6.37 -3.47
CA ALA A 105 -2.20 -6.74 -3.79
C ALA A 105 -2.73 -6.02 -5.04
N LEU A 106 -2.41 -4.73 -5.21
CA LEU A 106 -2.70 -4.00 -6.45
C LEU A 106 -2.00 -4.64 -7.66
N SER A 107 -0.73 -5.01 -7.51
CA SER A 107 0.01 -5.74 -8.54
C SER A 107 -0.67 -7.08 -8.90
N ALA A 108 -1.05 -7.88 -7.90
CA ALA A 108 -1.76 -9.15 -8.10
C ALA A 108 -3.12 -8.96 -8.76
N ALA A 109 -3.78 -7.81 -8.52
CA ALA A 109 -5.00 -7.42 -9.21
C ALA A 109 -4.76 -6.92 -10.64
N GLY A 110 -3.52 -6.92 -11.13
CA GLY A 110 -3.13 -6.48 -12.45
C GLY A 110 -2.95 -4.97 -12.60
N ALA A 111 -2.95 -4.18 -11.54
CA ALA A 111 -2.54 -2.77 -11.61
C ALA A 111 -1.00 -2.65 -11.65
N THR A 112 -0.51 -1.47 -12.00
CA THR A 112 0.93 -1.13 -11.92
C THR A 112 1.11 -0.08 -10.83
N PRO A 113 1.50 -0.46 -9.60
CA PRO A 113 1.88 0.50 -8.58
C PRO A 113 3.07 1.35 -9.03
N ILE A 114 3.07 2.64 -8.73
CA ILE A 114 4.07 3.62 -9.21
C ILE A 114 4.87 4.17 -8.04
N THR A 115 4.16 4.65 -7.03
CA THR A 115 4.73 5.19 -5.81
C THR A 115 3.78 4.94 -4.66
N SER A 116 4.31 4.89 -3.46
CA SER A 116 3.55 4.63 -2.26
C SER A 116 4.21 5.31 -1.07
N CYS A 117 3.42 5.72 -0.09
CA CYS A 117 3.92 6.33 1.12
C CYS A 117 2.97 6.07 2.29
N ASN A 118 3.50 5.85 3.49
CA ASN A 118 2.70 5.75 4.72
C ASN A 118 2.37 7.12 5.35
N GLY A 119 2.74 8.22 4.71
CA GLY A 119 2.50 9.59 5.17
C GLY A 119 3.28 10.00 6.43
N GLY A 120 4.32 9.26 6.83
CA GLY A 120 5.05 9.48 8.08
C GLY A 120 4.22 9.17 9.32
N THR A 121 3.22 8.30 9.20
CA THR A 121 2.33 7.94 10.32
C THR A 121 2.92 6.83 11.20
N ILE A 122 3.79 5.99 10.62
CA ILE A 122 4.57 4.95 11.30
C ILE A 122 6.04 5.16 10.94
N GLY A 123 6.91 5.13 11.96
CA GLY A 123 8.33 5.42 11.83
C GLY A 123 8.64 6.89 12.09
N ILE A 124 9.93 7.18 12.28
CA ILE A 124 10.44 8.53 12.59
C ILE A 124 11.03 9.24 11.38
N GLU A 125 10.93 8.63 10.20
CA GLU A 125 11.52 9.16 8.97
C GLU A 125 10.70 10.34 8.41
N HIS A 126 11.39 11.18 7.62
CA HIS A 126 10.74 12.32 6.96
C HIS A 126 10.13 11.89 5.63
N HIS A 127 8.82 12.04 5.52
CA HIS A 127 8.08 11.79 4.28
C HIS A 127 7.68 13.10 3.60
N SER A 128 7.62 13.08 2.27
CA SER A 128 7.19 14.21 1.45
C SER A 128 5.68 14.44 1.48
N SER A 129 4.90 13.40 1.83
CA SER A 129 3.46 13.46 2.07
C SER A 129 3.15 13.25 3.55
N SER A 130 2.09 13.89 4.02
CA SER A 130 1.49 13.64 5.35
C SER A 130 0.25 12.75 5.28
N VAL A 131 -0.11 12.30 4.08
CA VAL A 131 -1.27 11.42 3.82
C VAL A 131 -0.75 10.09 3.28
N PRO A 132 -1.06 8.97 3.94
CA PRO A 132 -0.82 7.63 3.42
C PRO A 132 -1.50 7.46 2.05
N HIS A 133 -0.75 7.09 1.01
CA HIS A 133 -1.29 6.95 -0.33
C HIS A 133 -0.51 5.95 -1.20
N ILE A 134 -1.17 5.42 -2.23
CA ILE A 134 -0.57 4.60 -3.28
C ILE A 134 -1.08 5.14 -4.63
N LEU A 135 -0.13 5.44 -5.52
CA LEU A 135 -0.40 5.82 -6.90
C LEU A 135 -0.22 4.60 -7.79
N PHE A 136 -1.14 4.37 -8.73
CA PHE A 136 -1.09 3.23 -9.63
C PHE A 136 -1.68 3.56 -11.00
N ALA A 137 -1.18 2.87 -12.02
CA ALA A 137 -1.76 2.84 -13.35
C ALA A 137 -2.61 1.58 -13.58
N GLY A 138 -3.51 1.67 -14.54
CA GLY A 138 -4.27 0.53 -15.02
C GLY A 138 -3.44 -0.37 -15.93
N SER A 139 -3.98 -1.57 -16.19
CA SER A 139 -3.50 -2.45 -17.24
C SER A 139 -4.66 -3.21 -17.88
N ALA A 140 -4.38 -3.92 -18.99
CA ALA A 140 -5.37 -4.74 -19.66
C ALA A 140 -5.86 -5.95 -18.82
N THR A 141 -5.08 -6.40 -17.84
CA THR A 141 -5.42 -7.51 -16.95
C THR A 141 -5.99 -7.05 -15.61
N MET A 142 -6.13 -5.74 -15.41
CA MET A 142 -6.54 -5.18 -14.14
C MET A 142 -7.98 -5.57 -13.77
N ASN A 143 -8.17 -6.15 -12.59
CA ASN A 143 -9.48 -6.46 -12.03
C ASN A 143 -10.06 -5.22 -11.32
N ALA A 144 -10.57 -4.28 -12.12
CA ALA A 144 -11.12 -3.02 -11.62
C ALA A 144 -12.27 -3.20 -10.62
N SER A 145 -13.07 -4.25 -10.76
CA SER A 145 -14.19 -4.54 -9.84
C SER A 145 -13.70 -4.94 -8.46
N ALA A 146 -12.70 -5.83 -8.38
CA ALA A 146 -12.13 -6.26 -7.11
C ALA A 146 -11.44 -5.09 -6.39
N ILE A 147 -10.68 -4.27 -7.13
CA ILE A 147 -10.04 -3.07 -6.58
C ILE A 147 -11.08 -2.10 -6.03
N HIS A 148 -12.15 -1.81 -6.78
CA HIS A 148 -13.22 -0.92 -6.33
C HIS A 148 -13.89 -1.44 -5.05
N GLN A 149 -14.22 -2.73 -4.99
CA GLN A 149 -14.82 -3.35 -3.81
C GLN A 149 -13.89 -3.28 -2.59
N ALA A 150 -12.60 -3.56 -2.76
CA ALA A 150 -11.62 -3.47 -1.69
C ALA A 150 -11.45 -2.04 -1.16
N ILE A 151 -11.49 -1.02 -2.04
CA ILE A 151 -11.49 0.41 -1.66
C ILE A 151 -12.69 0.73 -0.76
N GLU A 152 -13.87 0.21 -1.08
CA GLU A 152 -15.08 0.41 -0.28
C GLU A 152 -14.98 -0.29 1.08
N ILE A 153 -14.55 -1.56 1.12
CA ILE A 153 -14.43 -2.36 2.35
C ILE A 153 -13.46 -1.71 3.34
N ALA A 154 -12.31 -1.24 2.85
CA ALA A 154 -11.27 -0.64 3.68
C ALA A 154 -11.50 0.84 4.02
N ASP A 155 -12.60 1.41 3.52
CA ASP A 155 -12.92 2.83 3.67
C ASP A 155 -11.77 3.75 3.21
N LEU A 156 -11.20 3.46 2.02
CA LEU A 156 -10.17 4.28 1.39
C LEU A 156 -10.80 5.39 0.53
N GLY A 157 -10.08 6.49 0.40
CA GLY A 157 -10.33 7.52 -0.59
C GLY A 157 -9.73 7.10 -1.94
N SER A 158 -10.34 7.54 -3.04
CA SER A 158 -9.87 7.24 -4.38
C SER A 158 -10.13 8.40 -5.35
N VAL A 159 -9.08 8.91 -5.97
CA VAL A 159 -9.12 10.06 -6.89
C VAL A 159 -8.21 9.85 -8.10
N TYR A 160 -8.37 10.70 -9.12
CA TYR A 160 -7.39 10.80 -10.19
C TYR A 160 -6.25 11.73 -9.76
N SER A 161 -5.02 11.30 -10.05
CA SER A 161 -3.81 12.10 -9.87
C SER A 161 -3.07 12.15 -11.21
N GLY A 162 -3.41 13.17 -12.00
CA GLY A 162 -3.06 13.21 -13.43
C GLY A 162 -3.81 12.13 -14.21
N GLU A 163 -3.06 11.22 -14.85
CA GLU A 163 -3.62 10.08 -15.60
C GLU A 163 -3.72 8.78 -14.77
N PHE A 164 -3.22 8.81 -13.53
CA PHE A 164 -3.14 7.68 -12.64
C PHE A 164 -4.28 7.68 -11.61
N GLY A 165 -4.54 6.50 -11.04
CA GLY A 165 -5.37 6.35 -9.86
C GLY A 165 -4.54 6.55 -8.60
N GLU A 166 -5.10 7.25 -7.63
CA GLU A 166 -4.53 7.38 -6.30
C GLU A 166 -5.54 6.86 -5.29
N ILE A 167 -5.11 5.94 -4.43
CA ILE A 167 -5.84 5.56 -3.22
C ILE A 167 -5.12 6.12 -2.00
N TYR A 168 -5.88 6.60 -1.02
CA TYR A 168 -5.33 7.23 0.17
C TYR A 168 -6.19 6.97 1.40
N ALA A 169 -5.61 7.16 2.59
CA ALA A 169 -6.26 6.87 3.86
C ALA A 169 -6.03 7.97 4.90
N ASP A 170 -6.98 8.14 5.82
CA ASP A 170 -6.80 8.89 7.05
C ASP A 170 -5.98 8.11 8.10
N ASN A 171 -5.82 6.81 7.91
CA ASN A 171 -5.04 5.92 8.77
C ASN A 171 -4.36 4.84 7.92
N VAL A 172 -3.04 4.72 8.00
CA VAL A 172 -2.27 3.71 7.26
C VAL A 172 -2.75 2.28 7.50
N LEU A 173 -3.28 1.98 8.70
CA LEU A 173 -3.79 0.65 9.03
C LEU A 173 -5.00 0.20 8.19
N LYS A 174 -5.58 1.09 7.38
CA LYS A 174 -6.60 0.73 6.39
C LYS A 174 -6.02 0.01 5.17
N PHE A 175 -4.74 0.20 4.84
CA PHE A 175 -4.10 -0.45 3.70
C PHE A 175 -3.97 -1.98 3.84
N PRO A 176 -3.59 -2.54 5.00
CA PRO A 176 -3.66 -3.99 5.22
C PRO A 176 -5.08 -4.56 5.10
N THR A 177 -6.09 -3.79 5.52
CA THR A 177 -7.51 -4.18 5.34
C THR A 177 -7.88 -4.22 3.85
N PHE A 178 -7.44 -3.21 3.09
CA PHE A 178 -7.61 -3.17 1.64
C PHE A 178 -6.91 -4.35 0.95
N ALA A 179 -5.66 -4.63 1.33
CA ALA A 179 -4.88 -5.74 0.78
C ALA A 179 -5.59 -7.08 1.01
N ARG A 180 -6.05 -7.34 2.24
CA ARG A 180 -6.81 -8.56 2.58
C ARG A 180 -8.05 -8.71 1.71
N ALA A 181 -8.90 -7.66 1.66
CA ALA A 181 -10.13 -7.68 0.90
C ALA A 181 -9.90 -7.90 -0.60
N LEU A 182 -8.84 -7.30 -1.15
CA LEU A 182 -8.49 -7.46 -2.55
C LEU A 182 -8.02 -8.88 -2.86
N ILE A 183 -7.14 -9.45 -2.04
CA ILE A 183 -6.64 -10.82 -2.22
C ILE A 183 -7.77 -11.85 -2.07
N GLU A 184 -8.64 -11.70 -1.07
CA GLU A 184 -9.81 -12.57 -0.90
C GLU A 184 -10.71 -12.57 -2.14
N ALA A 185 -10.99 -11.38 -2.70
CA ALA A 185 -11.77 -11.23 -3.92
C ALA A 185 -11.08 -11.89 -5.14
N LEU A 186 -9.75 -11.79 -5.27
CA LEU A 186 -9.00 -12.42 -6.35
C LEU A 186 -8.95 -13.95 -6.22
N MET A 187 -8.92 -14.47 -5.00
CA MET A 187 -8.91 -15.91 -4.71
C MET A 187 -10.30 -16.54 -4.71
N GLY A 188 -11.36 -15.72 -4.76
CA GLY A 188 -12.76 -16.19 -4.66
C GLY A 188 -13.11 -16.72 -3.27
N LYS A 189 -12.53 -16.13 -2.22
CA LYS A 189 -12.91 -16.37 -0.83
C LYS A 189 -13.99 -15.34 -0.45
N ASP A 190 -15.17 -15.82 -0.06
CA ASP A 190 -16.30 -15.00 0.44
C ASP A 190 -16.26 -14.85 1.97
#